data_AF-A0AA88EHY3-F1
#
_entry.id   AF-A0AA88EHY3-F1
#
_cell.length_a   1.000
_cell.length_b   1.000
_cell.length_c   1.000
_cell.angle_alpha   90.00
_cell.angle_beta   90.00
_cell.angle_gamma   90.00
#
_symmetry.space_group_name_H-M   'P 1'
#
loop_
_entity.id
_entity.type
_entity.pdbx_description
1 polymer ?
#
loop_
_entity_poly.entity_id
_entity_poly.type
_entity_poly.pdbx_seq_one_letter_code
_entity_poly.pdbx_strand_id
1 'polypeptide(L)' 'MSWQAYVDDHLLCEIEGNHLSSAAIIGHDGSVWAQSANFPQ' A
#
# COMPACT_ATOMS: atom_id res chain seq x y z
N MET A 1 -9.16 -11.87 3.46
CA MET A 1 -8.03 -10.93 3.58
C MET A 1 -7.53 -10.65 2.18
N SER A 2 -7.78 -9.46 1.62
CA SER A 2 -7.29 -9.05 0.30
C SER A 2 -5.95 -8.32 0.45
N TRP A 3 -5.09 -8.34 -0.57
CA TRP A 3 -3.86 -7.54 -0.58
C TRP A 3 -4.14 -6.03 -0.49
N GLN A 4 -5.29 -5.58 -1.00
CA GLN A 4 -5.71 -4.19 -0.89
C GLN A 4 -5.95 -3.77 0.56
N ALA A 5 -6.68 -4.58 1.34
CA ALA A 5 -6.88 -4.31 2.77
C ALA A 5 -5.53 -4.30 3.52
N TYR A 6 -4.53 -5.05 3.07
CA TYR A 6 -3.20 -4.98 3.65
C TYR A 6 -2.51 -3.64 3.38
N VAL A 7 -2.61 -3.11 2.16
CA VAL A 7 -2.08 -1.78 1.85
C VAL A 7 -2.79 -0.70 2.66
N ASP A 8 -4.13 -0.76 2.70
CA ASP A 8 -4.94 0.28 3.33
C ASP A 8 -4.83 0.26 4.86
N ASP A 9 -4.93 -0.93 5.48
CA ASP A 9 -5.03 -1.06 6.93
C ASP A 9 -3.67 -1.23 7.62
N HIS A 10 -2.66 -1.77 6.92
CA HIS A 10 -1.35 -2.08 7.52
C HIS A 10 -0.19 -1.25 7.01
N LEU A 11 -0.21 -0.79 5.75
CA LEU A 11 0.87 0.05 5.21
C LEU A 11 0.56 1.54 5.31
N LEU A 12 -0.69 1.93 5.08
CA LEU A 12 -1.16 3.32 5.18
C LEU A 12 -1.72 3.69 6.56
N CYS A 13 -1.51 2.85 7.57
CA CYS A 13 -1.97 3.14 8.93
C CYS A 13 -1.29 4.41 9.48
N GLU A 14 -1.97 5.06 10.43
CA GLU A 14 -1.34 6.14 11.16
C GLU A 14 -0.26 5.62 12.12
N ILE A 15 0.91 6.26 12.06
CA ILE A 15 2.05 6.04 12.92
C ILE A 15 2.39 7.38 13.55
N GLU A 16 2.02 7.53 14.83
CA GLU A 16 2.32 8.73 15.63
C GLU A 16 1.83 10.04 14.95
N GLY A 17 0.62 10.01 14.37
CA GLY A 17 0.00 11.16 13.68
C GLY A 17 0.52 11.41 12.26
N ASN A 18 1.35 10.52 11.72
CA ASN A 18 1.82 10.56 10.34
C ASN A 18 1.35 9.33 9.58
N HIS A 19 1.30 9.41 8.25
CA HIS A 19 1.03 8.26 7.39
C HIS A 19 1.96 8.30 6.17
N LEU A 20 2.18 7.15 5.53
CA LEU A 20 2.92 7.11 4.26
C LEU A 20 2.14 7.89 3.19
N SER A 21 2.85 8.64 2.34
CA SER A 21 2.21 9.36 1.22
C SER A 21 1.65 8.42 0.15
N SER A 22 2.27 7.24 0.00
CA SER A 22 1.87 6.18 -0.94
C SER A 22 2.50 4.84 -0.53
N ALA A 23 1.84 3.72 -0.84
CA ALA A 23 2.35 2.36 -0.58
C ALA A 23 1.86 1.37 -1.66
N ALA A 24 2.61 0.31 -1.92
CA ALA A 24 2.21 -0.77 -2.84
C ALA A 24 2.86 -2.11 -2.46
N ILE A 25 2.22 -3.20 -2.89
CA ILE A 25 2.74 -4.57 -2.83
C ILE A 25 2.91 -5.03 -4.27
N ILE A 26 4.17 -5.30 -4.64
CA ILE A 26 4.56 -5.69 -5.99
C ILE A 26 5.21 -7.06 -5.91
N GLY A 27 4.73 -7.99 -6.74
CA GLY A 27 5.35 -9.30 -6.91
C GLY A 27 6.76 -9.17 -7.48
N HIS A 28 7.64 -10.12 -7.19
CA HIS A 28 9.01 -10.11 -7.75
C HIS A 28 9.05 -10.22 -9.28
N ASP A 29 7.93 -10.57 -9.91
CA ASP A 29 7.70 -10.55 -11.36
C ASP A 29 7.34 -9.16 -11.91
N GLY A 30 7.19 -8.15 -11.03
CA GLY A 30 6.77 -6.79 -11.38
C GLY A 30 5.26 -6.57 -11.37
N SER A 31 4.45 -7.60 -11.09
CA SER A 31 3.00 -7.48 -11.06
C SER A 31 2.53 -6.71 -9.82
N VAL A 32 1.66 -5.72 -9.99
CA VAL A 32 1.06 -4.99 -8.86
C VAL A 32 -0.05 -5.84 -8.23
N TRP A 33 0.12 -6.24 -6.97
CA TRP A 33 -0.89 -7.01 -6.23
C TRP A 33 -1.87 -6.09 -5.49
N ALA A 34 -1.40 -4.94 -5.02
CA ALA A 34 -2.20 -3.87 -4.43
C ALA A 34 -1.40 -2.57 -4.38
N GLN A 35 -2.08 -1.42 -4.46
CA GLN A 35 -1.45 -0.10 -4.35
C GLN A 35 -2.41 0.91 -3.72
N SER A 36 -1.84 1.92 -3.08
CA SER A 36 -2.57 3.10 -2.62
C SER A 36 -3.04 3.94 -3.80
N ALA A 37 -4.15 4.66 -3.67
CA ALA A 37 -4.66 5.54 -4.74
C ALA A 37 -3.65 6.60 -5.22
N ASN A 38 -2.73 7.01 -4.34
CA ASN A 38 -1.72 8.03 -4.63
C ASN A 38 -0.37 7.43 -5.09
N PHE A 39 -0.31 6.13 -5.38
CA PHE A 39 0.94 5.49 -5.82
C PHE A 39 1.34 5.99 -7.22
N PRO A 40 2.61 6.38 -7.45
CA PRO A 40 3.06 6.83 -8.76
C PRO A 40 2.86 5.79 -9.87
N GLN A 41 2.62 6.26 -11.09
CA GLN A 41 2.50 5.44 -12.31
C GLN A 41 3.87 5.19 -12.95
#